data_AF-A0A6G6K536-F1
#
_entry.id   AF-A0A6G6K536-F1
#
_cell.length_a   1.000
_cell.length_b   1.000
_cell.length_c   1.000
_cell.angle_alpha   90.00
_cell.angle_beta   90.00
_cell.angle_gamma   90.00
#
_symmetry.space_group_name_H-M   'P 1'
#
loop_
_entity.id
_entity.type
_entity.pdbx_description
1 polymer ?
#
loop_
_entity_poly.entity_id
_entity_poly.type
_entity_poly.pdbx_seq_one_letter_code
_entity_poly.pdbx_strand_id
1 'polypeptide(L)'
;MKFLASRVLAALLVLVSHLHADSEAAPFPWFTTSYNRLWLFKMVPGSGHMDGEKYVWDKLPEGTVYKMDERGNLLEWWKTEGWYTFNAYLSDDGRFLVRMGPWASDEEHLSDLALAFYDKGKLLKEYRVSELLRNPGSIQLTSGHYFWQPASQTKPDRLRGRKFYLTTIEKTTYTFALETGDIVATGTDPGAKNYAEDWEEENASSEKRGAALFGKWPLKETFESQFSFSRIGVDTRSLPDDGGTVTHWSAIMTPHKSYAHACCVDAAFLVSETGDIRAFITPEEIDQAFTCVMEHPLIAQSFKGLAGEFRMDVSGDRLHRDTGELREWLKKAGGPPLNDEDIRSWVKIVVQFRDVVPNSGILYLNTRTRQVLYVGNGAHWPSTPVMFGAESIHKAQR
;
A
#
# COMPACT_ATOMS: atom_id res chain seq x y z
N MET A 1 -36.43 21.97 35.58
CA MET A 1 -35.16 22.03 34.82
C MET A 1 -34.56 20.62 34.65
N LYS A 2 -35.14 19.78 33.78
CA LYS A 2 -34.68 18.39 33.51
C LYS A 2 -34.83 17.98 32.02
N PHE A 3 -34.71 18.92 31.07
CA PHE A 3 -35.00 18.64 29.66
C PHE A 3 -34.03 19.26 28.63
N LEU A 4 -32.76 19.49 28.99
CA LEU A 4 -31.77 20.02 28.04
C LEU A 4 -30.49 19.18 27.86
N ALA A 5 -30.33 18.05 28.57
CA ALA A 5 -29.10 17.24 28.49
C ALA A 5 -29.13 16.11 27.44
N SER A 6 -30.24 15.92 26.72
CA SER A 6 -30.43 14.77 25.83
C SER A 6 -30.32 15.07 24.33
N ARG A 7 -29.99 16.31 23.92
CA ARG A 7 -29.92 16.70 22.50
C ARG A 7 -28.52 16.99 21.96
N VAL A 8 -27.49 16.98 22.80
CA VAL A 8 -26.09 17.15 22.35
C VAL A 8 -25.43 15.80 22.02
N LEU A 9 -25.93 14.69 22.56
CA LEU A 9 -25.40 13.35 22.29
C LEU A 9 -25.88 12.73 20.96
N ALA A 10 -26.90 13.31 20.33
CA ALA A 10 -27.46 12.83 19.06
C ALA A 10 -26.90 13.56 17.81
N ALA A 11 -26.13 14.63 17.99
CA ALA A 11 -25.53 15.38 16.87
C ALA A 11 -24.06 14.98 16.60
N LEU A 12 -23.52 14.02 17.35
CA LEU A 12 -22.12 13.58 17.26
C LEU A 12 -21.91 12.33 16.39
N LEU A 13 -22.96 11.83 15.71
CA LEU A 13 -22.95 10.50 15.09
C LEU A 13 -22.90 10.47 13.55
N VAL A 14 -22.75 11.61 12.86
CA VAL A 14 -22.72 11.62 11.38
C VAL A 14 -21.69 12.62 10.84
N LEU A 15 -20.44 12.48 11.27
CA LEU A 15 -19.30 12.90 10.46
C LEU A 15 -18.50 11.63 10.17
N VAL A 16 -19.11 10.74 9.39
CA VAL A 16 -18.41 9.66 8.70
C VAL A 16 -17.40 10.37 7.81
N SER A 17 -16.18 10.49 8.33
CA SER A 17 -15.04 10.87 7.51
C SER A 17 -15.09 9.90 6.33
N HIS A 18 -15.29 10.42 5.13
CA HIS A 18 -15.08 9.63 3.93
C HIS A 18 -13.61 9.24 3.95
N LEU A 19 -13.30 8.12 4.60
CA LEU A 19 -12.11 7.34 4.33
C LEU A 19 -12.09 7.28 2.82
N HIS A 20 -11.13 7.99 2.23
CA HIS A 20 -10.88 7.89 0.80
C HIS A 20 -10.31 6.48 0.64
N ALA A 21 -11.23 5.52 0.58
CA ALA A 21 -11.04 4.22 0.00
C ALA A 21 -10.37 4.40 -1.35
N ASP A 22 -9.62 3.40 -1.78
CA ASP A 22 -8.94 3.38 -3.08
C ASP A 22 -9.91 3.85 -4.18
N SER A 23 -9.79 5.11 -4.58
CA SER A 23 -10.66 5.70 -5.60
C SER A 23 -10.23 5.19 -6.96
N GLU A 24 -11.18 5.03 -7.88
CA GLU A 24 -10.85 4.74 -9.27
C GLU A 24 -9.79 5.72 -9.79
N ALA A 25 -8.71 5.18 -10.37
CA ALA A 25 -7.66 6.01 -10.92
C ALA A 25 -8.26 6.92 -12.00
N ALA A 26 -7.92 8.21 -11.97
CA ALA A 26 -8.39 9.12 -13.01
C ALA A 26 -7.82 8.67 -14.39
N PRO A 27 -8.64 8.63 -15.46
CA PRO A 27 -8.15 8.32 -16.80
C PRO A 27 -7.02 9.26 -17.24
N PHE A 28 -5.98 8.74 -17.88
CA PHE A 28 -4.84 9.51 -18.41
C PHE A 28 -4.42 9.00 -19.79
N PRO A 29 -3.77 9.81 -20.64
CA PRO A 29 -3.28 9.33 -21.92
C PRO A 29 -2.19 8.26 -21.75
N TRP A 30 -2.30 7.16 -22.47
CA TRP A 30 -1.28 6.09 -22.46
C TRP A 30 -1.18 5.43 -23.83
N PHE A 31 -0.17 4.57 -24.00
CA PHE A 31 -0.01 3.77 -25.21
C PHE A 31 0.58 2.40 -24.90
N THR A 32 0.38 1.46 -25.82
CA THR A 32 1.04 0.16 -25.84
C THR A 32 1.52 -0.15 -27.26
N THR A 33 2.36 -1.17 -27.38
CA THR A 33 2.89 -1.63 -28.66
C THR A 33 2.61 -3.10 -28.85
N SER A 34 2.47 -3.50 -30.11
CA SER A 34 2.57 -4.91 -30.52
C SER A 34 3.92 -5.51 -30.12
N TYR A 35 4.02 -6.84 -30.06
CA TYR A 35 5.24 -7.53 -29.64
C TYR A 35 6.39 -7.27 -30.61
N ASN A 36 6.11 -7.24 -31.93
CA ASN A 36 7.10 -6.88 -32.95
C ASN A 36 7.43 -5.37 -33.01
N ARG A 37 6.77 -4.53 -32.20
CA ARG A 37 6.95 -3.07 -32.10
C ARG A 37 6.68 -2.29 -33.39
N LEU A 38 6.08 -2.91 -34.41
CA LEU A 38 5.72 -2.22 -35.66
C LEU A 38 4.37 -1.49 -35.58
N TRP A 39 3.61 -1.75 -34.52
CA TRP A 39 2.30 -1.15 -34.28
C TRP A 39 2.21 -0.60 -32.88
N LEU A 40 1.53 0.55 -32.76
CA LEU A 40 1.28 1.26 -31.52
C LEU A 40 -0.22 1.53 -31.37
N PHE A 41 -0.77 1.32 -30.18
CA PHE A 41 -2.11 1.76 -29.83
C PHE A 41 -1.99 2.89 -28.80
N LYS A 42 -2.56 4.05 -29.10
CA LYS A 42 -2.62 5.22 -28.21
C LYS A 42 -4.04 5.40 -27.72
N MET A 43 -4.21 5.50 -26.41
CA MET A 43 -5.49 5.80 -25.76
C MET A 43 -5.47 7.23 -25.22
N VAL A 44 -6.51 8.01 -25.54
CA VAL A 44 -6.72 9.37 -25.04
C VAL A 44 -8.04 9.39 -24.27
N PRO A 45 -8.04 9.77 -22.98
CA PRO A 45 -9.28 9.88 -22.23
C PRO A 45 -10.18 10.96 -22.82
N GLY A 46 -11.49 10.81 -22.58
CA GLY A 46 -12.44 11.85 -22.91
C GLY A 46 -12.24 13.07 -22.03
N SER A 47 -12.79 14.20 -22.46
CA SER A 47 -12.87 15.42 -21.66
C SER A 47 -14.32 15.86 -21.58
N GLY A 48 -14.66 16.55 -20.50
CA GLY A 48 -15.99 17.04 -20.25
C GLY A 48 -16.00 18.04 -19.12
N HIS A 49 -17.15 18.65 -18.92
CA HIS A 49 -17.40 19.64 -17.88
C HIS A 49 -18.73 19.33 -17.17
N MET A 50 -18.92 19.94 -16.01
CA MET A 50 -20.20 19.92 -15.32
C MET A 50 -21.08 21.05 -15.87
N ASP A 51 -22.25 20.71 -16.39
CA ASP A 51 -23.34 21.63 -16.71
C ASP A 51 -24.44 21.45 -15.64
N GLY A 52 -24.34 22.25 -14.58
CA GLY A 52 -25.09 22.02 -13.34
C GLY A 52 -24.67 20.72 -12.65
N GLU A 53 -25.60 19.80 -12.43
CA GLU A 53 -25.36 18.48 -11.83
C GLU A 53 -25.06 17.39 -12.87
N LYS A 54 -25.10 17.72 -14.16
CA LYS A 54 -24.87 16.76 -15.25
C LYS A 54 -23.46 16.88 -15.79
N TYR A 55 -22.73 15.77 -15.84
CA TYR A 55 -21.48 15.71 -16.60
C TYR A 55 -21.78 15.65 -18.10
N VAL A 56 -21.21 16.57 -18.87
CA VAL A 56 -21.35 16.67 -20.32
C VAL A 56 -19.98 16.39 -20.95
N TRP A 57 -19.95 15.44 -21.88
CA TRP A 57 -18.74 15.11 -22.64
C TRP A 57 -18.51 16.14 -23.74
N ASP A 58 -17.37 16.83 -23.68
CA ASP A 58 -16.87 17.68 -24.77
C ASP A 58 -16.18 16.83 -25.85
N LYS A 59 -15.52 15.76 -25.41
CA LYS A 59 -14.81 14.81 -26.26
C LYS A 59 -14.94 13.42 -25.67
N LEU A 60 -15.41 12.46 -26.46
CA LEU A 60 -15.41 11.06 -26.05
C LEU A 60 -13.99 10.51 -26.00
N PRO A 61 -13.72 9.51 -25.14
CA PRO A 61 -12.45 8.79 -25.18
C PRO A 61 -12.21 8.18 -26.57
N GLU A 62 -10.95 8.25 -27.03
CA GLU A 62 -10.53 7.80 -28.36
C GLU A 62 -9.28 6.92 -28.25
N GLY A 63 -9.29 5.79 -28.94
CA GLY A 63 -8.13 4.93 -29.16
C GLY A 63 -7.70 4.98 -30.62
N THR A 64 -6.41 5.08 -30.90
CA THR A 64 -5.88 5.10 -32.28
C THR A 64 -4.75 4.10 -32.43
N VAL A 65 -4.82 3.24 -33.45
CA VAL A 65 -3.70 2.39 -33.86
C VAL A 65 -2.89 3.08 -34.95
N TYR A 66 -1.57 3.04 -34.79
CA TYR A 66 -0.59 3.51 -35.74
C TYR A 66 0.28 2.36 -36.22
N LYS A 67 0.68 2.40 -37.49
CA LYS A 67 1.77 1.60 -38.07
C LYS A 67 3.04 2.44 -38.10
N MET A 68 4.15 1.87 -37.69
CA MET A 68 5.47 2.46 -37.89
C MET A 68 5.99 2.09 -39.29
N ASP A 69 6.37 3.09 -40.08
CA ASP A 69 7.02 2.86 -41.38
C ASP A 69 8.55 2.65 -41.22
N GLU A 70 9.23 2.33 -42.32
CA GLU A 70 10.69 2.10 -42.35
C GLU A 70 11.51 3.33 -41.95
N ARG A 71 10.91 4.52 -41.97
CA ARG A 71 11.54 5.79 -41.56
C ARG A 71 11.21 6.16 -40.13
N GLY A 72 10.45 5.33 -39.41
CA GLY A 72 10.00 5.59 -38.04
C GLY A 72 8.80 6.53 -37.93
N ASN A 73 8.13 6.89 -39.04
CA ASN A 73 6.92 7.71 -38.97
C ASN A 73 5.73 6.85 -38.50
N LEU A 74 4.85 7.46 -37.71
CA LEU A 74 3.59 6.86 -37.29
C LEU A 74 2.48 7.20 -38.30
N LEU A 75 1.98 6.17 -38.97
CA LEU A 75 0.86 6.27 -39.90
C LEU A 75 -0.40 5.77 -39.20
N GLU A 76 -1.41 6.63 -39.09
CA GLU A 76 -2.70 6.22 -38.53
C GLU A 76 -3.31 5.08 -39.36
N TRP A 77 -3.79 4.04 -38.67
CA TRP A 77 -4.31 2.83 -39.29
C TRP A 77 -5.82 2.67 -39.10
N TRP A 78 -6.29 2.78 -37.86
CA TRP A 78 -7.72 2.81 -37.51
C TRP A 78 -7.93 3.36 -36.09
N LYS A 79 -9.19 3.65 -35.75
CA LYS A 79 -9.60 4.24 -34.47
C LYS A 79 -10.74 3.49 -33.78
N THR A 80 -10.87 3.72 -32.49
CA THR A 80 -12.00 3.34 -31.63
C THR A 80 -12.46 4.56 -30.85
N GLU A 81 -13.76 4.67 -30.57
CA GLU A 81 -14.33 5.81 -29.86
C GLU A 81 -15.37 5.34 -28.83
N GLY A 82 -15.65 6.20 -27.84
CA GLY A 82 -16.74 6.02 -26.90
C GLY A 82 -16.43 5.13 -25.70
N TRP A 83 -15.17 4.72 -25.52
CA TRP A 83 -14.75 3.92 -24.37
C TRP A 83 -13.31 4.14 -23.98
N TYR A 84 -13.01 3.94 -22.69
CA TYR A 84 -11.66 3.99 -22.13
C TYR A 84 -11.27 2.66 -21.46
N THR A 85 -9.98 2.39 -21.41
CA THR A 85 -9.37 1.30 -20.64
C THR A 85 -7.97 1.73 -20.22
N PHE A 86 -7.46 1.19 -19.11
CA PHE A 86 -6.06 1.35 -18.71
C PHE A 86 -5.14 0.32 -19.36
N ASN A 87 -5.69 -0.71 -20.01
CA ASN A 87 -4.90 -1.81 -20.56
C ASN A 87 -5.55 -2.45 -21.79
N ALA A 88 -4.76 -2.66 -22.84
CA ALA A 88 -5.15 -3.35 -24.05
C ALA A 88 -3.96 -4.05 -24.70
N TYR A 89 -4.24 -5.02 -25.57
CA TYR A 89 -3.25 -5.84 -26.25
C TYR A 89 -3.45 -5.79 -27.76
N LEU A 90 -2.41 -5.39 -28.48
CA LEU A 90 -2.43 -5.18 -29.93
C LEU A 90 -1.72 -6.32 -30.66
N SER A 91 -2.36 -6.89 -31.68
CA SER A 91 -1.77 -7.94 -32.51
C SER A 91 -0.56 -7.46 -33.31
N ASP A 92 0.35 -8.39 -33.64
CA ASP A 92 1.55 -8.11 -34.43
C ASP A 92 1.28 -7.69 -35.88
N ASP A 93 0.06 -7.92 -36.37
CA ASP A 93 -0.43 -7.41 -37.65
C ASP A 93 -1.22 -6.08 -37.51
N GLY A 94 -1.32 -5.53 -36.29
CA GLY A 94 -2.04 -4.29 -35.97
C GLY A 94 -3.53 -4.32 -36.28
N ARG A 95 -4.07 -5.50 -36.61
CA ARG A 95 -5.46 -5.67 -37.04
C ARG A 95 -6.40 -5.83 -35.86
N PHE A 96 -5.97 -6.57 -34.84
CA PHE A 96 -6.80 -6.95 -33.71
C PHE A 96 -6.36 -6.28 -32.42
N LEU A 97 -7.34 -5.95 -31.58
CA LEU A 97 -7.11 -5.39 -30.26
C LEU A 97 -7.97 -6.12 -29.24
N VAL A 98 -7.37 -6.50 -28.11
CA VAL A 98 -8.09 -6.99 -26.95
C VAL A 98 -8.06 -5.91 -25.88
N ARG A 99 -9.22 -5.35 -25.56
CA ARG A 99 -9.43 -4.37 -24.50
C ARG A 99 -9.72 -5.09 -23.19
N MET A 100 -9.05 -4.72 -22.10
CA MET A 100 -9.45 -5.14 -20.76
C MET A 100 -10.51 -4.19 -20.19
N GLY A 101 -11.30 -4.67 -19.23
CA GLY A 101 -12.18 -3.83 -18.41
C GLY A 101 -11.45 -2.61 -17.83
N PRO A 102 -12.11 -1.44 -17.74
CA PRO A 102 -11.48 -0.24 -17.19
C PRO A 102 -11.27 -0.33 -15.68
N TRP A 103 -12.30 -0.77 -14.95
CA TRP A 103 -12.32 -0.87 -13.50
C TRP A 103 -13.43 -1.84 -13.10
N ALA A 104 -13.21 -2.65 -12.07
CA ALA A 104 -14.16 -3.67 -11.61
C ALA A 104 -14.84 -3.15 -10.33
N SER A 105 -16.06 -2.61 -10.45
CA SER A 105 -16.76 -1.91 -9.37
C SER A 105 -18.14 -2.47 -9.02
N ASP A 106 -18.79 -3.22 -9.92
CA ASP A 106 -20.07 -3.88 -9.64
C ASP A 106 -19.83 -5.23 -8.97
N GLU A 107 -19.54 -5.20 -7.67
CA GLU A 107 -19.29 -6.40 -6.86
C GLU A 107 -20.53 -7.30 -6.68
N GLU A 108 -21.74 -6.75 -6.83
CA GLU A 108 -22.98 -7.48 -6.59
C GLU A 108 -23.35 -8.38 -7.77
N HIS A 109 -23.26 -7.86 -9.00
CA HIS A 109 -23.67 -8.61 -10.19
C HIS A 109 -22.50 -9.01 -11.08
N LEU A 110 -21.29 -8.49 -10.82
CA LEU A 110 -20.10 -8.72 -11.65
C LEU A 110 -20.40 -8.44 -13.12
N SER A 111 -21.17 -7.38 -13.39
CA SER A 111 -21.61 -7.02 -14.73
C SER A 111 -20.57 -6.20 -15.49
N ASP A 112 -19.48 -5.82 -14.82
CA ASP A 112 -18.35 -5.12 -15.42
C ASP A 112 -17.77 -5.88 -16.61
N LEU A 113 -17.32 -5.12 -17.61
CA LEU A 113 -16.59 -5.67 -18.75
C LEU A 113 -15.31 -6.35 -18.26
N ALA A 114 -15.13 -7.64 -18.55
CA ALA A 114 -13.86 -8.32 -18.32
C ALA A 114 -12.89 -8.06 -19.47
N LEU A 115 -13.34 -8.33 -20.70
CA LEU A 115 -12.60 -8.02 -21.92
C LEU A 115 -13.48 -7.91 -23.17
N ALA A 116 -12.98 -7.22 -24.18
CA ALA A 116 -13.60 -7.09 -25.50
C ALA A 116 -12.59 -7.24 -26.63
N PHE A 117 -13.01 -7.87 -27.73
CA PHE A 117 -12.22 -8.12 -28.93
C PHE A 117 -12.64 -7.19 -30.06
N TYR A 118 -11.67 -6.62 -30.78
CA TYR A 118 -11.92 -5.73 -31.91
C TYR A 118 -11.11 -6.15 -33.14
N ASP A 119 -11.70 -6.01 -34.34
CA ASP A 119 -11.03 -6.09 -35.65
C ASP A 119 -11.11 -4.72 -36.32
N LYS A 120 -9.96 -4.05 -36.48
CA LYS A 120 -9.82 -2.71 -37.06
C LYS A 120 -10.80 -1.71 -36.43
N GLY A 121 -10.85 -1.71 -35.11
CA GLY A 121 -11.70 -0.84 -34.31
C GLY A 121 -13.18 -1.24 -34.22
N LYS A 122 -13.61 -2.31 -34.90
CA LYS A 122 -14.99 -2.82 -34.81
C LYS A 122 -15.08 -3.91 -33.75
N LEU A 123 -16.04 -3.78 -32.82
CA LEU A 123 -16.30 -4.79 -31.79
C LEU A 123 -16.69 -6.12 -32.44
N LEU A 124 -16.01 -7.20 -32.05
CA LEU A 124 -16.33 -8.57 -32.43
C LEU A 124 -17.17 -9.25 -31.35
N LYS A 125 -16.68 -9.20 -30.10
CA LYS A 125 -17.28 -9.88 -28.95
C LYS A 125 -16.77 -9.27 -27.65
N GLU A 126 -17.60 -9.33 -26.61
CA GLU A 126 -17.25 -8.90 -25.25
C GLU A 126 -17.69 -9.95 -24.24
N TYR A 127 -17.04 -9.96 -23.09
CA TYR A 127 -17.36 -10.82 -21.96
C TYR A 127 -17.38 -9.98 -20.69
N ARG A 128 -18.39 -10.18 -19.85
CA ARG A 128 -18.48 -9.68 -18.48
C ARG A 128 -17.73 -10.58 -17.52
N VAL A 129 -17.39 -10.08 -16.34
CA VAL A 129 -16.75 -10.89 -15.30
C VAL A 129 -17.61 -12.09 -14.90
N SER A 130 -18.92 -11.87 -14.70
CA SER A 130 -19.91 -12.91 -14.41
C SER A 130 -19.99 -14.04 -15.45
N GLU A 131 -19.59 -13.79 -16.70
CA GLU A 131 -19.58 -14.81 -17.76
C GLU A 131 -18.32 -15.69 -17.72
N LEU A 132 -17.25 -15.22 -17.07
CA LEU A 132 -15.95 -15.90 -17.01
C LEU A 132 -15.68 -16.56 -15.66
N LEU A 133 -16.35 -16.12 -14.58
CA LEU A 133 -16.26 -16.77 -13.27
C LEU A 133 -17.35 -17.83 -13.10
N ARG A 134 -16.98 -18.98 -12.50
CA ARG A 134 -17.92 -20.07 -12.19
C ARG A 134 -18.50 -19.92 -10.78
N ASN A 135 -17.77 -19.29 -9.88
CA ASN A 135 -18.10 -19.05 -8.48
C ASN A 135 -17.87 -17.56 -8.12
N PRO A 136 -18.90 -16.70 -8.24
CA PRO A 136 -18.80 -15.26 -7.92
C PRO A 136 -18.17 -14.94 -6.56
N GLY A 137 -18.32 -15.81 -5.56
CA GLY A 137 -17.73 -15.61 -4.23
C GLY A 137 -16.20 -15.79 -4.16
N SER A 138 -15.54 -16.08 -5.28
CA SER A 138 -14.08 -16.22 -5.38
C SER A 138 -13.34 -14.89 -5.59
N ILE A 139 -14.06 -13.81 -5.88
CA ILE A 139 -13.46 -12.48 -6.05
C ILE A 139 -12.81 -12.01 -4.74
N GLN A 140 -11.77 -11.19 -4.88
CA GLN A 140 -11.12 -10.55 -3.74
C GLN A 140 -11.54 -9.08 -3.67
N LEU A 141 -12.34 -8.74 -2.66
CA LEU A 141 -12.84 -7.38 -2.44
C LEU A 141 -11.74 -6.47 -1.86
N THR A 142 -11.78 -5.20 -2.27
CA THR A 142 -11.05 -4.09 -1.64
C THR A 142 -12.06 -3.00 -1.25
N SER A 143 -11.57 -1.87 -0.72
CA SER A 143 -12.45 -0.79 -0.26
C SER A 143 -13.25 -0.09 -1.39
N GLY A 144 -12.91 -0.32 -2.67
CA GLY A 144 -13.55 0.37 -3.80
C GLY A 144 -13.51 -0.37 -5.14
N HIS A 145 -13.05 -1.63 -5.15
CA HIS A 145 -13.02 -2.49 -6.33
C HIS A 145 -12.90 -3.96 -5.93
N TYR A 146 -12.89 -4.85 -6.92
CA TYR A 146 -12.58 -6.26 -6.70
C TYR A 146 -11.58 -6.79 -7.73
N PHE A 147 -10.84 -7.82 -7.32
CA PHE A 147 -9.98 -8.59 -8.22
C PHE A 147 -10.65 -9.91 -8.60
N TRP A 148 -10.68 -10.19 -9.90
CA TRP A 148 -11.17 -11.45 -10.47
C TRP A 148 -10.11 -12.20 -11.30
N GLN A 149 -8.95 -11.57 -11.51
CA GLN A 149 -7.75 -12.19 -12.08
C GLN A 149 -6.81 -12.61 -10.95
N PRO A 150 -5.99 -13.65 -11.14
CA PRO A 150 -4.99 -14.03 -10.16
C PRO A 150 -3.87 -12.99 -10.11
N ALA A 151 -3.20 -12.88 -8.95
CA ALA A 151 -2.01 -12.06 -8.77
C ALA A 151 -0.79 -12.68 -9.48
N SER A 152 -0.69 -14.02 -9.47
CA SER A 152 0.32 -14.77 -10.21
C SER A 152 -0.25 -16.03 -10.86
N GLN A 153 0.41 -16.54 -11.91
CA GLN A 153 -0.04 -17.71 -12.67
C GLN A 153 1.12 -18.44 -13.36
N THR A 154 0.92 -19.70 -13.75
CA THR A 154 1.93 -20.54 -14.45
C THR A 154 1.61 -20.79 -15.92
N LYS A 155 0.35 -20.57 -16.34
CA LYS A 155 -0.08 -20.71 -17.72
C LYS A 155 0.18 -19.44 -18.53
N PRO A 156 0.24 -19.55 -19.87
CA PRO A 156 0.36 -18.39 -20.74
C PRO A 156 -0.72 -17.34 -20.42
N ASP A 157 -0.31 -16.09 -20.38
CA ASP A 157 -1.18 -14.94 -20.21
C ASP A 157 -1.20 -14.08 -21.47
N ARG A 158 -2.31 -13.37 -21.67
CA ARG A 158 -2.51 -12.29 -22.65
C ARG A 158 -2.37 -12.77 -24.10
N LEU A 159 -2.13 -11.82 -25.00
CA LEU A 159 -1.99 -12.07 -26.43
C LEU A 159 -0.69 -12.82 -26.74
N ARG A 160 -0.78 -13.97 -27.42
CA ARG A 160 0.35 -14.69 -28.00
C ARG A 160 0.00 -15.27 -29.37
N GLY A 161 0.65 -14.77 -30.41
CA GLY A 161 0.32 -15.12 -31.79
C GLY A 161 -1.13 -14.72 -32.11
N ARG A 162 -1.93 -15.67 -32.61
CA ARG A 162 -3.34 -15.44 -32.99
C ARG A 162 -4.35 -15.82 -31.89
N LYS A 163 -3.89 -15.91 -30.64
CA LYS A 163 -4.72 -16.32 -29.50
C LYS A 163 -4.55 -15.37 -28.34
N PHE A 164 -5.62 -15.19 -27.58
CA PHE A 164 -5.58 -14.50 -26.29
C PHE A 164 -5.77 -15.52 -25.18
N TYR A 165 -4.97 -15.44 -24.14
CA TYR A 165 -5.02 -16.33 -22.98
C TYR A 165 -5.42 -15.51 -21.75
N LEU A 166 -6.23 -16.10 -20.89
CA LEU A 166 -6.69 -15.48 -19.65
C LEU A 166 -6.79 -16.55 -18.58
N THR A 167 -6.40 -16.21 -17.35
CA THR A 167 -6.70 -17.01 -16.16
C THR A 167 -7.54 -16.19 -15.22
N THR A 168 -8.55 -16.79 -14.59
CA THR A 168 -9.34 -16.17 -13.54
C THR A 168 -8.79 -16.54 -12.16
N ILE A 169 -9.21 -15.81 -11.13
CA ILE A 169 -8.83 -16.03 -9.72
C ILE A 169 -9.21 -17.45 -9.23
N GLU A 170 -10.21 -18.07 -9.86
CA GLU A 170 -10.63 -19.46 -9.65
C GLU A 170 -9.73 -20.49 -10.34
N LYS A 171 -8.60 -20.06 -10.88
CA LYS A 171 -7.66 -20.90 -11.60
C LYS A 171 -8.22 -21.44 -12.91
N THR A 172 -9.38 -20.95 -13.39
CA THR A 172 -9.92 -21.34 -14.70
C THR A 172 -9.17 -20.62 -15.80
N THR A 173 -8.71 -21.34 -16.82
CA THR A 173 -8.04 -20.76 -17.98
C THR A 173 -8.93 -20.75 -19.20
N TYR A 174 -8.83 -19.68 -19.99
CA TYR A 174 -9.53 -19.49 -21.25
C TYR A 174 -8.51 -19.22 -22.35
N THR A 175 -8.73 -19.84 -23.51
CA THR A 175 -8.06 -19.48 -24.76
C THR A 175 -9.10 -18.97 -25.73
N PHE A 176 -8.90 -17.77 -26.23
CA PHE A 176 -9.78 -17.11 -27.19
C PHE A 176 -9.14 -17.08 -28.58
N ALA A 177 -9.94 -17.30 -29.62
CA ALA A 177 -9.54 -17.00 -31.00
C ALA A 177 -9.63 -15.49 -31.23
N LEU A 178 -8.57 -14.88 -31.74
CA LEU A 178 -8.50 -13.43 -31.86
C LEU A 178 -9.44 -12.88 -32.96
N GLU A 179 -9.72 -13.70 -33.98
CA GLU A 179 -10.53 -13.36 -35.15
C GLU A 179 -12.03 -13.26 -34.85
N THR A 180 -12.51 -13.96 -33.82
CA THR A 180 -13.93 -14.00 -33.47
C THR A 180 -14.19 -13.56 -32.03
N GLY A 181 -13.16 -13.57 -31.18
CA GLY A 181 -13.30 -13.42 -29.74
C GLY A 181 -13.92 -14.64 -29.06
N ASP A 182 -14.12 -15.76 -29.74
CA ASP A 182 -14.72 -16.96 -29.13
C ASP A 182 -13.75 -17.70 -28.22
N ILE A 183 -14.26 -18.22 -27.11
CA ILE A 183 -13.56 -19.21 -26.29
C ILE A 183 -13.41 -20.50 -27.11
N VAL A 184 -12.18 -20.86 -27.46
CA VAL A 184 -11.84 -22.07 -28.22
C VAL A 184 -11.26 -23.19 -27.35
N ALA A 185 -10.83 -22.87 -26.13
CA ALA A 185 -10.45 -23.87 -25.14
C ALA A 185 -10.64 -23.32 -23.71
N THR A 186 -10.97 -24.22 -22.79
CA THR A 186 -11.00 -23.96 -21.35
C THR A 186 -10.15 -24.97 -20.62
N GLY A 187 -9.52 -24.57 -19.52
CA GLY A 187 -8.71 -25.47 -18.69
C GLY A 187 -8.55 -24.96 -17.26
N THR A 188 -7.47 -25.37 -16.61
CA THR A 188 -7.14 -24.97 -15.24
C THR A 188 -5.65 -24.67 -15.12
N ASP A 189 -5.32 -23.68 -14.29
CA ASP A 189 -3.97 -23.35 -13.84
C ASP A 189 -3.85 -23.58 -12.33
N PRO A 190 -3.50 -24.79 -11.86
CA PRO A 190 -3.38 -25.05 -10.43
C PRO A 190 -2.32 -24.17 -9.72
N GLY A 191 -1.40 -23.57 -10.48
CA GLY A 191 -0.40 -22.65 -9.95
C GLY A 191 -0.83 -21.18 -9.95
N ALA A 192 -2.05 -20.85 -10.39
CA ALA A 192 -2.60 -19.52 -10.23
C ALA A 192 -2.95 -19.24 -8.77
N LYS A 193 -2.64 -18.03 -8.31
CA LYS A 193 -2.78 -17.59 -6.93
C LYS A 193 -3.41 -16.21 -6.88
N ASN A 194 -4.31 -15.98 -5.94
CA ASN A 194 -4.80 -14.64 -5.62
C ASN A 194 -3.77 -13.85 -4.78
N TYR A 195 -4.03 -12.56 -4.51
CA TYR A 195 -3.07 -11.74 -3.75
C TYR A 195 -2.87 -12.25 -2.31
N ALA A 196 -3.90 -12.82 -1.69
CA ALA A 196 -3.77 -13.38 -0.34
C ALA A 196 -2.88 -14.63 -0.32
N GLU A 197 -3.08 -15.56 -1.25
CA GLU A 197 -2.24 -16.77 -1.43
C GLU A 197 -0.77 -16.37 -1.71
N ASP A 198 -0.55 -15.41 -2.63
CA ASP A 198 0.80 -14.90 -2.94
C ASP A 198 1.45 -14.24 -1.71
N TRP A 199 0.69 -13.41 -1.00
CA TRP A 199 1.17 -12.72 0.21
C TRP A 199 1.46 -13.69 1.36
N GLU A 200 0.64 -14.72 1.55
CA GLU A 200 0.87 -15.78 2.55
C GLU A 200 2.14 -16.58 2.23
N GLU A 201 2.37 -16.94 0.97
CA GLU A 201 3.59 -17.64 0.56
C GLU A 201 4.83 -16.76 0.69
N GLU A 202 4.74 -15.50 0.28
CA GLU A 202 5.82 -14.52 0.45
C GLU A 202 6.14 -14.33 1.94
N ASN A 203 5.13 -14.17 2.79
CA ASN A 203 5.31 -14.08 4.24
C ASN A 203 5.92 -15.35 4.82
N ALA A 204 5.44 -16.53 4.47
CA ALA A 204 6.01 -17.79 4.97
C ALA A 204 7.47 -17.96 4.54
N SER A 205 7.80 -17.58 3.31
CA SER A 205 9.18 -17.56 2.79
C SER A 205 10.04 -16.54 3.54
N SER A 206 9.52 -15.34 3.73
CA SER A 206 10.13 -14.25 4.51
C SER A 206 10.41 -14.70 5.95
N GLU A 207 9.43 -15.30 6.62
CA GLU A 207 9.53 -15.78 7.99
C GLU A 207 10.58 -16.88 8.13
N LYS A 208 10.57 -17.86 7.21
CA LYS A 208 11.57 -18.93 7.19
C LYS A 208 12.99 -18.39 7.03
N ARG A 209 13.20 -17.42 6.13
CA ARG A 209 14.51 -16.77 5.95
C ARG A 209 14.88 -15.96 7.20
N GLY A 210 13.96 -15.19 7.76
CA GLY A 210 14.19 -14.40 8.97
C GLY A 210 14.54 -15.24 10.18
N ALA A 211 13.84 -16.36 10.40
CA ALA A 211 14.16 -17.29 11.47
C ALA A 211 15.53 -17.94 11.29
N ALA A 212 15.91 -18.29 10.05
CA ALA A 212 17.23 -18.85 9.75
C ALA A 212 18.37 -17.85 9.99
N LEU A 213 18.18 -16.57 9.65
CA LEU A 213 19.14 -15.50 9.95
C LEU A 213 19.22 -15.25 11.46
N PHE A 214 18.07 -15.12 12.13
CA PHE A 214 17.99 -14.89 13.56
C PHE A 214 18.69 -15.99 14.36
N GLY A 215 18.53 -17.26 13.96
CA GLY A 215 19.21 -18.40 14.60
C GLY A 215 20.74 -18.37 14.52
N LYS A 216 21.32 -17.61 13.58
CA LYS A 216 22.78 -17.45 13.42
C LYS A 216 23.29 -16.11 13.93
N TRP A 217 22.40 -15.23 14.40
CA TRP A 217 22.75 -13.87 14.75
C TRP A 217 23.55 -13.83 16.05
N PRO A 218 24.78 -13.27 16.07
CA PRO A 218 25.63 -13.28 17.26
C PRO A 218 25.04 -12.58 18.48
N LEU A 219 24.12 -11.62 18.28
CA LEU A 219 23.47 -10.88 19.37
C LEU A 219 22.14 -11.50 19.82
N LYS A 220 21.75 -12.65 19.26
CA LYS A 220 20.46 -13.31 19.55
C LYS A 220 20.25 -13.49 21.05
N GLU A 221 21.19 -14.12 21.76
CA GLU A 221 21.04 -14.41 23.19
C GLU A 221 20.96 -13.13 24.04
N THR A 222 21.74 -12.10 23.67
CA THR A 222 21.70 -10.79 24.35
C THR A 222 20.31 -10.17 24.23
N PHE A 223 19.73 -10.17 23.02
CA PHE A 223 18.39 -9.65 22.78
C PHE A 223 17.29 -10.52 23.42
N GLU A 224 17.37 -11.85 23.30
CA GLU A 224 16.42 -12.79 23.90
C GLU A 224 16.42 -12.73 25.43
N SER A 225 17.50 -12.27 26.08
CA SER A 225 17.51 -12.06 27.53
C SER A 225 16.52 -10.97 27.98
N GLN A 226 16.23 -9.99 27.12
CA GLN A 226 15.38 -8.84 27.44
C GLN A 226 14.06 -8.83 26.68
N PHE A 227 13.95 -9.56 25.57
CA PHE A 227 12.80 -9.52 24.69
C PHE A 227 12.37 -10.92 24.22
N SER A 228 11.06 -11.10 24.07
CA SER A 228 10.47 -12.18 23.29
C SER A 228 10.23 -11.72 21.85
N PHE A 229 10.36 -12.62 20.88
CA PHE A 229 10.27 -12.30 19.45
C PHE A 229 9.04 -12.93 18.81
N SER A 230 8.40 -12.19 17.91
CA SER A 230 7.31 -12.68 17.05
C SER A 230 7.38 -12.01 15.68
N ARG A 231 6.67 -12.57 14.68
CA ARG A 231 6.63 -12.06 13.31
C ARG A 231 8.03 -11.80 12.72
N ILE A 232 8.95 -12.71 12.98
CA ILE A 232 10.33 -12.63 12.48
C ILE A 232 10.30 -12.84 10.96
N GLY A 233 10.81 -11.90 10.17
CA GLY A 233 10.81 -11.96 8.71
C GLY A 233 12.02 -11.29 8.07
N VAL A 234 12.14 -11.43 6.75
CA VAL A 234 13.12 -10.72 5.91
C VAL A 234 12.44 -10.16 4.68
N ASP A 235 12.47 -8.83 4.57
CA ASP A 235 11.86 -8.07 3.50
C ASP A 235 12.88 -7.20 2.76
N THR A 236 12.73 -7.12 1.45
CA THR A 236 13.54 -6.24 0.59
C THR A 236 12.69 -5.04 0.22
N ARG A 237 13.14 -3.84 0.59
CA ARG A 237 12.44 -2.59 0.27
C ARG A 237 13.29 -1.73 -0.64
N SER A 238 12.65 -1.09 -1.61
CA SER A 238 13.27 0.00 -2.37
C SER A 238 13.46 1.20 -1.44
N LEU A 239 14.65 1.79 -1.45
CA LEU A 239 14.90 3.06 -0.79
C LEU A 239 14.26 4.18 -1.62
N PRO A 240 13.64 5.20 -0.99
CA PRO A 240 12.99 6.30 -1.70
C PRO A 240 13.93 7.11 -2.60
N ASP A 241 15.22 7.23 -2.23
CA ASP A 241 16.09 8.29 -2.75
C ASP A 241 17.16 7.83 -3.76
N ASP A 242 17.54 6.55 -3.79
CA ASP A 242 18.66 6.07 -4.63
C ASP A 242 18.28 4.95 -5.62
N GLY A 243 17.01 4.50 -5.61
CA GLY A 243 16.54 3.38 -6.44
C GLY A 243 17.19 2.04 -6.08
N GLY A 244 18.00 1.99 -5.02
CA GLY A 244 18.59 0.79 -4.46
C GLY A 244 17.55 -0.01 -3.67
N THR A 245 17.75 -1.31 -3.59
CA THR A 245 16.98 -2.18 -2.72
C THR A 245 17.82 -2.58 -1.52
N VAL A 246 17.29 -2.41 -0.32
CA VAL A 246 17.91 -2.85 0.92
C VAL A 246 17.12 -4.00 1.53
N THR A 247 17.83 -4.99 2.05
CA THR A 247 17.21 -6.12 2.74
C THR A 247 17.25 -5.86 4.24
N HIS A 248 16.08 -5.96 4.88
CA HIS A 248 15.94 -5.86 6.31
C HIS A 248 15.53 -7.21 6.90
N TRP A 249 16.04 -7.49 8.09
CA TRP A 249 15.45 -8.43 9.01
C TRP A 249 14.49 -7.65 9.89
N SER A 250 13.27 -8.15 10.09
CA SER A 250 12.26 -7.49 10.91
C SER A 250 11.64 -8.44 11.92
N ALA A 251 11.21 -7.89 13.06
CA ALA A 251 10.49 -8.63 14.08
C ALA A 251 9.71 -7.69 15.00
N ILE A 252 8.66 -8.22 15.63
CA ILE A 252 8.04 -7.61 16.80
C ILE A 252 8.71 -8.16 18.06
N MET A 253 9.34 -7.28 18.84
CA MET A 253 9.97 -7.63 20.11
C MET A 253 9.11 -7.16 21.28
N THR A 254 8.78 -8.06 22.20
CA THR A 254 8.03 -7.74 23.43
C THR A 254 8.98 -7.76 24.62
N PRO A 255 9.14 -6.65 25.35
CA PRO A 255 10.05 -6.60 26.50
C PRO A 255 9.58 -7.54 27.61
N HIS A 256 10.51 -8.24 28.24
CA HIS A 256 10.26 -9.05 29.43
C HIS A 256 9.93 -8.19 30.66
N LYS A 257 10.49 -6.97 30.69
CA LYS A 257 10.17 -5.97 31.71
C LYS A 257 8.77 -5.43 31.48
N SER A 258 7.95 -5.44 32.52
CA SER A 258 6.63 -4.81 32.50
C SER A 258 6.76 -3.30 32.69
N TYR A 259 6.03 -2.53 31.87
CA TYR A 259 5.87 -1.08 32.01
C TYR A 259 4.44 -0.74 32.44
N ALA A 260 4.17 0.56 32.64
CA ALA A 260 2.83 1.05 32.97
C ALA A 260 1.79 0.80 31.85
N HIS A 261 2.25 0.61 30.61
CA HIS A 261 1.45 0.27 29.44
C HIS A 261 2.03 -0.95 28.73
N ALA A 262 1.23 -1.59 27.87
CA ALA A 262 1.75 -2.62 26.97
C ALA A 262 2.78 -1.97 26.03
N CYS A 263 3.94 -2.59 25.88
CA CYS A 263 5.02 -2.10 25.04
C CYS A 263 5.43 -3.17 24.03
N CYS A 264 5.78 -2.76 22.82
CA CYS A 264 6.42 -3.62 21.84
C CYS A 264 7.38 -2.81 20.97
N VAL A 265 8.33 -3.47 20.33
CA VAL A 265 9.29 -2.87 19.40
C VAL A 265 9.03 -3.43 18.03
N ASP A 266 8.81 -2.56 17.04
CA ASP A 266 8.82 -2.92 15.63
C ASP A 266 10.25 -2.71 15.10
N ALA A 267 11.06 -3.77 15.16
CA ALA A 267 12.47 -3.73 14.81
C ALA A 267 12.68 -4.01 13.31
N ALA A 268 13.55 -3.23 12.67
CA ALA A 268 14.03 -3.46 11.30
C ALA A 268 15.55 -3.26 11.23
N PHE A 269 16.32 -4.33 11.11
CA PHE A 269 17.77 -4.30 11.06
C PHE A 269 18.28 -4.61 9.66
N LEU A 270 19.33 -3.94 9.20
CA LEU A 270 19.90 -4.20 7.88
C LEU A 270 20.52 -5.59 7.83
N VAL A 271 20.34 -6.29 6.72
CA VAL A 271 21.06 -7.54 6.43
C VAL A 271 22.23 -7.22 5.50
N SER A 272 23.44 -7.57 5.91
CA SER A 272 24.64 -7.40 5.07
C SER A 272 24.60 -8.30 3.83
N GLU A 273 25.47 -8.03 2.86
CA GLU A 273 25.69 -8.92 1.71
C GLU A 273 26.13 -10.34 2.12
N THR A 274 26.79 -10.48 3.28
CA THR A 274 27.18 -11.76 3.87
C THR A 274 26.04 -12.48 4.59
N GLY A 275 24.86 -11.86 4.70
CA GLY A 275 23.70 -12.41 5.40
C GLY A 275 23.70 -12.16 6.91
N ASP A 276 24.50 -11.23 7.42
CA ASP A 276 24.55 -10.90 8.85
C ASP A 276 23.55 -9.79 9.19
N ILE A 277 22.78 -9.98 10.27
CA ILE A 277 21.90 -8.94 10.82
C ILE A 277 22.76 -7.88 11.51
N ARG A 278 22.71 -6.64 11.00
CA ARG A 278 23.42 -5.48 11.51
C ARG A 278 22.50 -4.65 12.41
N ALA A 279 22.65 -4.86 13.73
CA ALA A 279 22.10 -3.96 14.74
C ALA A 279 23.25 -3.29 15.48
N PHE A 280 23.21 -1.95 15.55
CA PHE A 280 24.14 -1.16 16.35
C PHE A 280 23.49 -0.60 17.61
N ILE A 281 22.18 -0.80 17.75
CA ILE A 281 21.42 -0.50 18.95
C ILE A 281 21.44 -1.71 19.89
N THR A 282 21.58 -1.44 21.17
CA THR A 282 21.58 -2.47 22.23
C THR A 282 20.19 -2.66 22.85
N PRO A 283 19.87 -3.85 23.38
CA PRO A 283 18.66 -4.08 24.18
C PRO A 283 18.52 -3.07 25.33
N GLU A 284 19.62 -2.71 25.98
CA GLU A 284 19.66 -1.74 27.08
C GLU A 284 19.27 -0.34 26.63
N GLU A 285 19.72 0.13 25.46
CA GLU A 285 19.29 1.42 24.90
C GLU A 285 17.78 1.45 24.65
N ILE A 286 17.20 0.34 24.20
CA ILE A 286 15.75 0.22 23.98
C ILE A 286 14.99 0.25 25.32
N ASP A 287 15.45 -0.49 26.34
CA ASP A 287 14.84 -0.45 27.69
C ASP A 287 14.92 0.96 28.30
N GLN A 288 16.09 1.61 28.18
CA GLN A 288 16.28 2.98 28.67
C GLN A 288 15.36 3.96 27.95
N ALA A 289 15.15 3.79 26.64
CA ALA A 289 14.23 4.61 25.87
C ALA A 289 12.78 4.42 26.34
N PHE A 290 12.30 3.18 26.54
CA PHE A 290 10.97 2.95 27.11
C PHE A 290 10.83 3.52 28.51
N THR A 291 11.82 3.33 29.37
CA THR A 291 11.85 3.90 30.71
C THR A 291 11.73 5.42 30.64
N CYS A 292 12.50 6.06 29.75
CA CYS A 292 12.46 7.50 29.51
C CYS A 292 11.08 8.00 29.05
N VAL A 293 10.42 7.25 28.14
CA VAL A 293 9.05 7.53 27.67
C VAL A 293 8.04 7.41 28.81
N MET A 294 8.07 6.32 29.57
CA MET A 294 7.11 6.02 30.62
C MET A 294 7.23 6.94 31.83
N GLU A 295 8.45 7.42 32.13
CA GLU A 295 8.71 8.37 33.20
C GLU A 295 8.47 9.83 32.78
N HIS A 296 8.30 10.11 31.48
CA HIS A 296 8.11 11.48 31.02
C HIS A 296 6.76 12.04 31.54
N PRO A 297 6.75 13.13 32.35
CA PRO A 297 5.53 13.57 33.04
C PRO A 297 4.36 13.88 32.12
N LEU A 298 4.62 14.49 30.95
CA LEU A 298 3.59 14.76 29.96
C LEU A 298 2.97 13.46 29.43
N ILE A 299 3.80 12.45 29.12
CA ILE A 299 3.35 11.19 28.53
C ILE A 299 2.58 10.41 29.59
N ALA A 300 3.18 10.19 30.75
CA ALA A 300 2.55 9.50 31.87
C ALA A 300 1.18 10.09 32.23
N GLN A 301 1.04 11.42 32.21
CA GLN A 301 -0.23 12.10 32.48
C GLN A 301 -1.21 11.99 31.31
N SER A 302 -0.78 12.24 30.07
CA SER A 302 -1.63 12.21 28.87
C SER A 302 -2.25 10.84 28.60
N PHE A 303 -1.56 9.76 29.01
CA PHE A 303 -2.01 8.40 28.77
C PHE A 303 -2.52 7.68 30.02
N LYS A 304 -2.61 8.39 31.15
CA LYS A 304 -3.11 7.82 32.41
C LYS A 304 -4.54 7.29 32.24
N GLY A 305 -4.71 5.99 32.49
CA GLY A 305 -6.02 5.32 32.43
C GLY A 305 -6.49 4.97 31.01
N LEU A 306 -5.71 5.25 29.98
CA LEU A 306 -5.99 4.80 28.62
C LEU A 306 -5.43 3.39 28.41
N ALA A 307 -6.30 2.49 27.91
CA ALA A 307 -5.87 1.19 27.42
C ALA A 307 -5.24 1.37 26.03
N GLY A 308 -3.91 1.32 25.99
CA GLY A 308 -3.16 1.45 24.75
C GLY A 308 -1.85 0.66 24.76
N GLU A 309 -1.32 0.44 23.56
CA GLU A 309 -0.01 -0.16 23.32
C GLU A 309 0.95 0.92 22.83
N PHE A 310 2.16 0.93 23.39
CA PHE A 310 3.26 1.80 22.98
C PHE A 310 4.22 0.99 22.13
N ARG A 311 4.18 1.24 20.82
CA ARG A 311 5.07 0.58 19.87
C ARG A 311 6.24 1.48 19.52
N MET A 312 7.47 1.04 19.79
CA MET A 312 8.68 1.74 19.40
C MET A 312 9.16 1.25 18.04
N ASP A 313 9.39 2.16 17.10
CA ASP A 313 10.02 1.79 15.82
C ASP A 313 11.54 1.83 15.98
N VAL A 314 12.24 0.76 15.64
CA VAL A 314 13.71 0.70 15.72
C VAL A 314 14.30 0.34 14.37
N SER A 315 15.39 1.02 13.98
CA SER A 315 16.11 0.74 12.74
C SER A 315 17.62 0.81 12.91
N GLY A 316 18.34 -0.24 12.49
CA GLY A 316 19.81 -0.26 12.45
C GLY A 316 20.51 0.23 13.72
N ASP A 317 20.86 1.52 13.74
CA ASP A 317 21.57 2.24 14.81
C ASP A 317 20.70 3.27 15.57
N ARG A 318 19.39 3.32 15.34
CA ARG A 318 18.46 4.37 15.80
C ARG A 318 17.19 3.81 16.43
N LEU A 319 16.61 4.59 17.34
CA LEU A 319 15.31 4.37 17.99
C LEU A 319 14.13 4.91 17.14
N HIS A 320 14.30 5.01 15.82
CA HIS A 320 13.26 5.39 14.85
C HIS A 320 13.66 4.89 13.45
N ARG A 321 12.69 4.79 12.52
CA ARG A 321 12.91 4.34 11.13
C ARG A 321 13.14 5.45 10.12
N ASP A 322 12.44 6.57 10.26
CA ASP A 322 12.40 7.62 9.24
C ASP A 322 13.00 8.94 9.74
N THR A 323 14.25 9.16 9.38
CA THR A 323 14.99 10.39 9.67
C THR A 323 14.46 11.58 8.88
N GLY A 324 13.97 11.37 7.65
CA GLY A 324 13.40 12.43 6.81
C GLY A 324 12.13 12.98 7.46
N GLU A 325 11.23 12.08 7.86
CA GLU A 325 10.00 12.38 8.58
C GLU A 325 10.29 13.17 9.88
N LEU A 326 11.20 12.69 10.73
CA LEU A 326 11.56 13.37 11.98
C LEU A 326 12.09 14.80 11.71
N ARG A 327 12.99 14.96 10.74
CA ARG A 327 13.54 16.27 10.35
C ARG A 327 12.44 17.21 9.86
N GLU A 328 11.52 16.70 9.06
CA GLU A 328 10.37 17.46 8.55
C GLU A 328 9.46 17.91 9.69
N TRP A 329 9.10 17.01 10.61
CA TRP A 329 8.23 17.35 11.73
C TRP A 329 8.88 18.33 12.71
N LEU A 330 10.17 18.18 13.01
CA LEU A 330 10.89 19.15 13.84
C LEU A 330 10.92 20.53 13.18
N LYS A 331 11.21 20.60 11.87
CA LYS A 331 11.19 21.86 11.12
C LYS A 331 9.81 22.51 11.19
N LYS A 332 8.73 21.74 10.96
CA LYS A 332 7.34 22.21 11.05
C LYS A 332 6.96 22.70 12.46
N ALA A 333 7.53 22.10 13.50
CA ALA A 333 7.31 22.50 14.89
C ALA A 333 8.18 23.69 15.34
N GLY A 334 9.02 24.25 14.46
CA GLY A 334 9.99 25.30 14.82
C GLY A 334 11.13 24.80 15.72
N GLY A 335 11.40 23.49 15.70
CA GLY A 335 12.53 22.87 16.39
C GLY A 335 13.87 23.21 15.73
N PRO A 336 14.99 23.04 16.47
CA PRO A 336 16.32 23.22 15.90
C PRO A 336 16.60 22.17 14.81
N PRO A 337 17.46 22.49 13.83
CA PRO A 337 17.91 21.50 12.86
C PRO A 337 18.63 20.35 13.56
N LEU A 338 18.32 19.12 13.15
CA LEU A 338 18.95 17.90 13.65
C LEU A 338 20.32 17.69 12.99
N ASN A 339 21.38 17.61 13.80
CA ASN A 339 22.64 17.01 13.36
C ASN A 339 22.60 15.48 13.52
N ASP A 340 23.58 14.80 12.94
CA ASP A 340 23.64 13.33 12.92
C ASP A 340 23.95 12.72 14.29
N GLU A 341 24.54 13.47 15.23
CA GLU A 341 24.78 13.00 16.60
C GLU A 341 23.49 13.01 17.43
N ASP A 342 22.71 14.08 17.30
CA ASP A 342 21.46 14.28 18.02
C ASP A 342 20.38 13.30 17.59
N ILE A 343 20.44 12.82 16.35
CA ILE A 343 19.40 11.97 15.78
C ILE A 343 19.23 10.65 16.55
N ARG A 344 20.32 10.05 17.03
CA ARG A 344 20.28 8.79 17.78
C ARG A 344 19.58 8.93 19.13
N SER A 345 19.50 10.16 19.66
CA SER A 345 18.78 10.44 20.91
C SER A 345 17.26 10.49 20.74
N TRP A 346 16.74 10.49 19.51
CA TRP A 346 15.30 10.56 19.28
C TRP A 346 14.68 9.16 19.14
N VAL A 347 13.67 8.90 19.97
CA VAL A 347 12.83 7.71 19.91
C VAL A 347 11.48 8.04 19.27
N LYS A 348 11.02 7.20 18.33
CA LYS A 348 9.67 7.22 17.77
C LYS A 348 8.79 6.18 18.47
N ILE A 349 7.67 6.63 18.99
CA ILE A 349 6.62 5.80 19.60
C ILE A 349 5.33 6.00 18.81
N VAL A 350 4.76 4.91 18.33
CA VAL A 350 3.38 4.85 17.86
C VAL A 350 2.52 4.39 19.03
N VAL A 351 1.62 5.23 19.49
CA VAL A 351 0.65 4.86 20.53
C VAL A 351 -0.59 4.35 19.83
N GLN A 352 -1.02 3.13 20.12
CA GLN A 352 -2.25 2.54 19.59
C GLN A 352 -3.32 2.44 20.68
N PHE A 353 -4.52 2.93 20.41
CA PHE A 353 -5.66 2.88 21.33
C PHE A 353 -6.62 1.77 20.91
N ARG A 354 -7.08 0.94 21.85
CA ARG A 354 -8.01 -0.15 21.53
C ARG A 354 -9.43 0.34 21.19
N ASP A 355 -9.85 1.47 21.77
CA ASP A 355 -11.27 1.86 21.81
C ASP A 355 -11.58 3.26 21.23
N VAL A 356 -10.65 3.93 20.54
CA VAL A 356 -10.83 5.31 20.06
C VAL A 356 -10.43 5.42 18.59
N VAL A 357 -11.30 5.91 17.71
CA VAL A 357 -10.97 6.21 16.29
C VAL A 357 -10.68 7.71 16.14
N PRO A 358 -9.58 8.13 15.48
CA PRO A 358 -8.49 7.31 14.94
C PRO A 358 -7.62 6.68 16.04
N ASN A 359 -7.30 5.39 15.86
CA ASN A 359 -6.72 4.53 16.89
C ASN A 359 -5.22 4.67 17.10
N SER A 360 -4.59 5.76 16.65
CA SER A 360 -3.17 5.95 16.92
C SER A 360 -2.71 7.40 16.95
N GLY A 361 -1.55 7.63 17.57
CA GLY A 361 -0.79 8.88 17.51
C GLY A 361 0.71 8.58 17.42
N ILE A 362 1.49 9.52 16.88
CA ILE A 362 2.94 9.39 16.80
C ILE A 362 3.58 10.38 17.78
N LEU A 363 4.53 9.88 18.57
CA LEU A 363 5.30 10.65 19.51
C LEU A 363 6.78 10.46 19.22
N TYR A 364 7.51 11.56 19.18
CA TYR A 364 8.96 11.60 19.16
C TYR A 364 9.44 12.15 20.49
N LEU A 365 10.35 11.45 21.17
CA LEU A 365 10.97 11.92 22.41
C LEU A 365 12.48 11.95 22.23
N ASN A 366 13.11 13.06 22.59
CA ASN A 366 14.56 13.09 22.74
C ASN A 366 14.93 12.56 24.14
N THR A 367 15.60 11.42 24.21
CA THR A 367 15.92 10.74 25.47
C THR A 367 16.90 11.51 26.35
N ARG A 368 17.68 12.42 25.75
CA ARG A 368 18.68 13.26 26.44
C ARG A 368 18.08 14.59 26.93
N THR A 369 17.38 15.31 26.05
CA THR A 369 16.81 16.64 26.38
C THR A 369 15.41 16.56 26.98
N ARG A 370 14.78 15.39 26.95
CA ARG A 370 13.37 15.16 27.34
C ARG A 370 12.37 16.01 26.53
N GLN A 371 12.77 16.51 25.35
CA GLN A 371 11.85 17.20 24.45
C GLN A 371 10.88 16.19 23.83
N VAL A 372 9.59 16.54 23.81
CA VAL A 372 8.55 15.72 23.19
C VAL A 372 8.00 16.46 21.98
N LEU A 373 7.88 15.75 20.87
CA LEU A 373 7.24 16.18 19.65
C LEU A 373 6.07 15.23 19.41
N TYR A 374 4.84 15.73 19.49
CA TYR A 374 3.64 14.93 19.26
C TYR A 374 3.03 15.26 17.90
N VAL A 375 2.68 14.22 17.14
CA VAL A 375 2.02 14.29 15.84
C VAL A 375 0.72 13.49 15.95
N GLY A 376 -0.40 14.21 16.02
CA GLY A 376 -1.73 13.60 16.05
C GLY A 376 -2.07 12.96 14.71
N ASN A 377 -2.74 11.81 14.72
CA ASN A 377 -3.18 11.14 13.52
C ASN A 377 -4.61 11.62 13.19
N GLY A 378 -4.77 12.61 12.31
CA GLY A 378 -6.10 13.09 11.87
C GLY A 378 -6.18 14.53 11.39
N ALA A 379 -7.31 14.90 10.77
CA ALA A 379 -7.65 16.25 10.28
C ALA A 379 -7.94 17.28 11.39
N HIS A 380 -7.79 16.91 12.67
CA HIS A 380 -8.10 17.76 13.81
C HIS A 380 -6.92 17.92 14.77
N TRP A 381 -6.95 19.06 15.44
CA TRP A 381 -5.81 19.73 16.02
C TRP A 381 -5.12 18.98 17.18
N PRO A 382 -3.80 19.13 17.31
CA PRO A 382 -2.93 19.79 16.34
C PRO A 382 -2.44 18.78 15.29
N SER A 383 -2.91 18.95 14.04
CA SER A 383 -2.30 18.38 12.83
C SER A 383 -0.94 19.00 12.53
N THR A 384 -0.65 20.12 13.20
CA THR A 384 0.68 20.71 13.31
C THR A 384 1.44 19.96 14.41
N PRO A 385 2.67 19.48 14.15
CA PRO A 385 3.48 18.90 15.21
C PRO A 385 3.69 19.93 16.33
N VAL A 386 3.45 19.51 17.59
CA VAL A 386 3.68 20.38 18.75
C VAL A 386 4.89 19.89 19.50
N MET A 387 5.84 20.80 19.71
CA MET A 387 7.04 20.56 20.49
C MET A 387 6.84 21.08 21.92
N PHE A 388 7.07 20.21 22.89
CA PHE A 388 7.03 20.51 24.32
C PHE A 388 8.46 20.45 24.86
N GLY A 389 8.93 21.55 25.45
CA GLY A 389 10.18 21.55 26.21
C GLY A 389 9.97 21.01 27.63
N ALA A 390 11.05 20.58 28.27
CA ALA A 390 11.02 20.10 29.66
C ALA A 390 10.41 21.14 30.63
N GLU A 391 10.64 22.45 30.38
CA GLU A 391 10.11 23.55 31.20
C GLU A 391 8.67 23.95 30.85
N SER A 392 8.17 23.53 29.68
CA SER A 392 6.85 23.94 29.15
C SER A 392 5.69 23.14 29.74
N ILE A 393 5.98 22.06 30.48
CA ILE A 393 5.01 21.09 31.00
C ILE A 393 3.96 21.76 31.90
N HIS A 394 4.32 22.81 32.65
CA HIS A 394 3.38 23.52 33.52
C HIS A 394 2.37 24.42 32.80
N LYS A 395 2.63 24.82 31.55
CA LYS A 395 1.71 25.69 30.78
C LYS A 395 0.70 24.90 29.95
N ALA A 396 1.05 23.69 29.49
CA ALA A 396 0.15 22.83 28.71
C ALA A 396 -0.90 22.08 29.57
N GLN A 397 -0.73 22.09 30.89
CA GLN A 397 -1.65 21.47 31.86
C GLN A 397 -2.77 22.40 32.33
N ARG A 398 -2.82 23.64 31.84
CA ARG A 398 -3.92 24.60 32.02
C ARG A 398 -4.62 24.80 30.68
#